data_AF-A0A7X7KTR1-F1
#
_entry.id   AF-A0A7X7KTR1-F1
#
_cell.length_a   1.000
_cell.length_b   1.000
_cell.length_c   1.000
_cell.angle_alpha   90.00
_cell.angle_beta   90.00
_cell.angle_gamma   90.00
#
_symmetry.space_group_name_H-M   'P 1'
#
loop_
_entity.id
_entity.type
_entity.pdbx_description
1 polymer ?
#
loop_
_entity_poly.entity_id
_entity_poly.type
_entity_poly.pdbx_seq_one_letter_code
_entity_poly.pdbx_strand_id
1 'polypeptide(L)'
;MENQDFQGKAMQHRTCESFAVERFEALNEAADTALRDLTFRDFPKIHRARITYKKVRYVQSNLPMLEAGKIRETYELKELQDDLGRICDTYVNIRLLETLAGEEQDGGLNREISLFIEHLLDVRRSIEAKLSNPA
;
A
#
# COMPACT_ATOMS: atom_id res chain seq x y z
N MET A 1 -40.14 -39.46 30.00
CA MET A 1 -40.43 -38.46 28.95
C MET A 1 -39.15 -37.73 28.71
N GLU A 2 -38.60 -37.96 27.52
CA GLU A 2 -37.27 -37.52 27.09
C GLU A 2 -37.20 -36.01 26.90
N ASN A 3 -36.00 -35.49 27.19
CA ASN A 3 -35.46 -34.22 26.73
C ASN A 3 -35.69 -34.02 25.23
N GLN A 4 -35.93 -32.78 24.81
CA GLN A 4 -35.10 -32.07 23.81
C GLN A 4 -35.79 -30.77 23.39
N ASP A 5 -35.26 -29.64 23.88
CA ASP A 5 -35.34 -28.37 23.15
C ASP A 5 -34.08 -27.56 23.47
N PHE A 6 -32.95 -28.11 23.04
CA PHE A 6 -31.75 -27.31 22.82
C PHE A 6 -31.68 -27.09 21.32
N GLN A 7 -32.33 -26.01 20.86
CA GLN A 7 -32.19 -25.53 19.49
C GLN A 7 -30.73 -25.17 19.25
N GLY A 8 -29.97 -26.15 18.74
CA GLY A 8 -28.68 -25.94 18.15
C GLY A 8 -28.84 -24.99 16.97
N LYS A 9 -28.48 -23.72 17.17
CA LYS A 9 -28.08 -22.86 16.06
C LYS A 9 -27.02 -23.65 15.30
N ALA A 10 -27.35 -24.11 14.10
CA ALA A 10 -26.42 -24.76 13.19
C ALA A 10 -25.22 -23.81 13.03
N MET A 11 -24.12 -24.16 13.68
CA MET A 11 -22.85 -23.50 13.52
C MET A 11 -22.42 -23.84 12.10
N GLN A 12 -22.70 -22.96 11.14
CA GLN A 12 -22.23 -23.12 9.76
C GLN A 12 -20.71 -23.34 9.83
N HIS A 13 -20.27 -24.54 9.49
CA HIS A 13 -18.85 -24.87 9.40
C HIS A 13 -18.25 -24.03 8.27
N ARG A 14 -17.64 -22.90 8.63
CA ARG A 14 -16.86 -22.09 7.71
C ARG A 14 -15.64 -22.90 7.28
N THR A 15 -15.46 -23.09 5.99
CA THR A 15 -14.25 -23.72 5.46
C THR A 15 -13.08 -22.75 5.54
N CYS A 16 -11.85 -23.26 5.57
CA CYS A 16 -10.65 -22.43 5.51
C CYS A 16 -10.64 -21.56 4.24
N GLU A 17 -11.14 -22.12 3.13
CA GLU A 17 -11.27 -21.44 1.85
C GLU A 17 -12.25 -20.28 1.90
N SER A 18 -13.47 -20.48 2.42
CA SER A 18 -14.46 -19.39 2.49
C SER A 18 -14.03 -18.29 3.45
N PHE A 19 -13.30 -18.64 4.52
CA PHE A 19 -12.64 -17.66 5.36
C PHE A 19 -11.58 -16.85 4.59
N ALA A 20 -10.69 -17.52 3.85
CA ALA A 20 -9.62 -16.87 3.11
C ALA A 20 -10.15 -15.93 2.01
N VAL A 21 -11.20 -16.34 1.29
CA VAL A 21 -11.86 -15.53 0.26
C VAL A 21 -12.42 -14.24 0.86
N GLU A 22 -13.21 -14.31 1.93
CA GLU A 22 -13.78 -13.13 2.58
C GLU A 22 -12.69 -12.16 3.08
N ARG A 23 -11.61 -12.69 3.64
CA ARG A 23 -10.48 -11.85 4.09
C ARG A 23 -9.78 -11.19 2.91
N PHE A 24 -9.69 -11.86 1.77
CA PHE A 24 -9.10 -11.32 0.56
C PHE A 24 -9.99 -10.24 -0.08
N GLU A 25 -11.30 -10.43 -0.10
CA GLU A 25 -12.26 -9.42 -0.56
C GLU A 25 -12.19 -8.16 0.30
N ALA A 26 -12.23 -8.29 1.63
CA ALA A 26 -12.08 -7.16 2.54
C ALA A 26 -10.74 -6.42 2.36
N LEU A 27 -9.67 -7.15 2.03
CA LEU A 27 -8.36 -6.56 1.76
C LEU A 27 -8.34 -5.79 0.42
N ASN A 28 -9.03 -6.30 -0.61
CA ASN A 28 -9.21 -5.60 -1.87
C ASN A 28 -10.00 -4.30 -1.70
N GLU A 29 -11.11 -4.34 -0.94
CA GLU A 29 -11.89 -3.15 -0.63
C GLU A 29 -11.08 -2.11 0.15
N ALA A 30 -10.26 -2.56 1.10
CA ALA A 30 -9.35 -1.68 1.83
C ALA A 30 -8.28 -1.06 0.90
N ALA A 31 -7.79 -1.80 -0.10
CA ALA A 31 -6.84 -1.29 -1.09
C ALA A 31 -7.48 -0.22 -2.00
N ASP A 32 -8.72 -0.43 -2.44
CA ASP A 32 -9.48 0.55 -3.22
C ASP A 32 -9.75 1.82 -2.41
N THR A 33 -10.18 1.66 -1.17
CA THR A 33 -10.44 2.80 -0.27
C THR A 33 -9.15 3.59 -0.01
N ALA A 34 -8.05 2.88 0.26
CA ALA A 34 -6.75 3.53 0.49
C ALA A 34 -6.23 4.30 -0.73
N LEU A 35 -6.51 3.83 -1.95
CA LEU A 35 -6.14 4.54 -3.17
C LEU A 35 -7.06 5.74 -3.43
N ARG A 36 -8.37 5.57 -3.23
CA ARG A 36 -9.37 6.64 -3.41
C ARG A 36 -9.14 7.83 -2.48
N ASP A 37 -8.79 7.54 -1.24
CA ASP A 37 -8.55 8.56 -0.20
C ASP A 37 -7.08 9.01 -0.16
N LEU A 38 -6.28 8.58 -1.13
CA LEU A 38 -4.85 8.86 -1.16
C LEU A 38 -4.62 10.35 -1.38
N THR A 39 -3.98 10.97 -0.38
CA THR A 39 -3.43 12.32 -0.49
C THR A 39 -1.92 12.19 -0.41
N PHE A 40 -1.24 12.67 -1.46
CA PHE A 40 0.21 12.57 -1.56
C PHE A 40 0.98 13.50 -0.62
N ARG A 41 0.26 14.31 0.17
CA ARG A 41 0.84 15.12 1.24
C ARG A 41 0.90 14.39 2.57
N ASP A 42 0.19 13.26 2.71
CA ASP A 42 0.06 12.48 3.95
C ASP A 42 0.90 11.20 3.84
N PHE A 43 2.18 11.30 4.24
CA PHE A 43 3.10 10.17 4.21
C PHE A 43 2.57 8.92 4.94
N PRO A 44 1.99 9.01 6.16
CA PRO A 44 1.33 7.87 6.80
C PRO A 44 0.27 7.18 5.94
N LYS A 45 -0.58 7.94 5.22
CA LYS A 45 -1.58 7.36 4.31
C LYS A 45 -0.95 6.68 3.10
N ILE A 46 0.06 7.31 2.48
CA ILE A 46 0.81 6.71 1.36
C ILE A 46 1.46 5.38 1.79
N HIS A 47 2.11 5.40 2.95
CA HIS A 47 2.77 4.21 3.49
C HIS A 47 1.76 3.09 3.79
N ARG A 48 0.61 3.43 4.37
CA ARG A 48 -0.48 2.47 4.61
C ARG A 48 -1.01 1.89 3.30
N ALA A 49 -1.24 2.71 2.28
CA ALA A 49 -1.66 2.25 0.96
C ALA A 49 -0.64 1.26 0.39
N ARG A 50 0.66 1.59 0.40
CA ARG A 50 1.74 0.70 -0.05
C ARG A 50 1.71 -0.66 0.65
N ILE A 51 1.53 -0.68 1.98
CA ILE A 51 1.44 -1.94 2.75
C ILE A 51 0.22 -2.76 2.33
N THR A 52 -0.94 -2.12 2.18
CA THR A 52 -2.18 -2.81 1.79
C THR A 52 -2.04 -3.45 0.40
N TYR A 53 -1.52 -2.72 -0.57
CA TYR A 53 -1.24 -3.23 -1.92
C TYR A 53 -0.23 -4.38 -1.91
N LYS A 54 0.84 -4.27 -1.10
CA LYS A 54 1.81 -5.36 -0.92
C LYS A 54 1.16 -6.63 -0.36
N LYS A 55 0.20 -6.50 0.57
CA LYS A 55 -0.55 -7.63 1.12
C LYS A 55 -1.45 -8.27 0.06
N VAL A 56 -2.18 -7.48 -0.73
CA VAL A 56 -3.03 -8.00 -1.84
C VAL A 56 -2.18 -8.84 -2.79
N ARG A 57 -1.05 -8.28 -3.25
CA ARG A 57 -0.12 -8.96 -4.16
C ARG A 57 0.39 -10.28 -3.58
N TYR A 58 0.78 -10.28 -2.30
CA TYR A 58 1.28 -11.49 -1.63
C TYR A 58 0.21 -12.56 -1.49
N VAL A 59 -1.02 -12.18 -1.13
CA VAL A 59 -2.13 -13.12 -1.01
C VAL A 59 -2.44 -13.75 -2.37
N GLN A 60 -2.57 -12.96 -3.43
CA GLN A 60 -2.79 -13.48 -4.79
C GLN A 60 -1.66 -14.40 -5.27
N SER A 61 -0.40 -14.02 -5.01
CA SER A 61 0.75 -14.79 -5.49
C SER A 61 0.94 -16.13 -4.76
N ASN A 62 0.41 -16.27 -3.53
CA ASN A 62 0.63 -17.45 -2.69
C ASN A 62 -0.62 -18.33 -2.50
N LEU A 63 -1.81 -17.82 -2.77
CA LEU A 63 -3.08 -18.55 -2.59
C LEU A 63 -3.83 -18.65 -3.94
N PRO A 64 -3.41 -19.54 -4.85
CA PRO A 64 -4.00 -19.67 -6.19
C PRO A 64 -5.49 -20.06 -6.17
N MET A 65 -5.95 -20.71 -5.10
CA MET A 65 -7.39 -20.99 -4.87
C MET A 65 -8.27 -19.73 -4.76
N LEU A 66 -7.67 -18.53 -4.66
CA LEU A 66 -8.38 -17.25 -4.65
C LEU A 66 -8.59 -16.65 -6.05
N GLU A 67 -8.22 -17.37 -7.12
CA GLU A 67 -8.46 -16.96 -8.51
C GLU A 67 -9.96 -16.73 -8.83
N ALA A 68 -10.88 -17.28 -8.03
CA ALA A 68 -12.31 -17.02 -8.18
C ALA A 68 -12.77 -15.62 -7.73
N GLY A 69 -11.91 -14.83 -7.06
CA GLY A 69 -12.20 -13.47 -6.63
C GLY A 69 -11.94 -12.41 -7.72
N LYS A 70 -12.16 -11.11 -7.41
CA LYS A 70 -11.70 -10.00 -8.26
C LYS A 70 -10.17 -10.01 -8.34
N ILE A 71 -9.61 -10.78 -9.26
CA ILE A 71 -8.18 -10.75 -9.58
C ILE A 71 -7.89 -9.38 -10.19
N ARG A 72 -7.06 -8.58 -9.52
CA ARG A 72 -6.39 -7.46 -10.16
C ARG A 72 -5.20 -7.98 -10.93
N GLU A 73 -4.94 -7.37 -12.08
CA GLU A 73 -3.74 -7.66 -12.85
C GLU A 73 -2.50 -7.43 -11.96
N THR A 74 -1.70 -8.49 -11.79
CA THR A 74 -0.51 -8.44 -10.92
C THR A 74 0.48 -7.38 -11.38
N TYR A 75 0.46 -7.07 -12.68
CA TYR A 75 1.23 -6.00 -13.30
C TYR A 75 0.82 -4.62 -12.76
N GLU A 76 -0.46 -4.29 -12.76
CA GLU A 76 -1.00 -3.01 -12.27
C GLU A 76 -0.72 -2.83 -10.77
N LEU A 77 -0.87 -3.90 -9.99
CA LEU A 77 -0.55 -3.90 -8.56
C LEU A 77 0.92 -3.64 -8.29
N LYS A 78 1.80 -4.21 -9.12
CA LYS A 78 3.24 -4.03 -9.00
C LYS A 78 3.64 -2.61 -9.36
N GLU A 79 3.16 -2.07 -10.48
CA GLU A 79 3.45 -0.70 -10.88
C GLU A 79 3.01 0.30 -9.81
N LEU A 80 1.78 0.18 -9.31
CA LEU A 80 1.28 1.06 -8.26
C LEU A 80 2.09 0.91 -6.96
N GLN A 81 2.47 -0.31 -6.59
CA GLN A 81 3.33 -0.54 -5.43
C GLN A 81 4.71 0.11 -5.60
N ASP A 82 5.30 0.02 -6.79
CA ASP A 82 6.61 0.58 -7.10
C ASP A 82 6.54 2.12 -7.07
N ASP A 83 5.47 2.72 -7.61
CA ASP A 83 5.22 4.17 -7.55
C ASP A 83 5.03 4.67 -6.10
N LEU A 84 4.19 3.99 -5.29
CA LEU A 84 4.02 4.30 -3.87
C LEU A 84 5.33 4.08 -3.08
N GLY A 85 6.13 3.10 -3.49
CA GLY A 85 7.46 2.83 -2.97
C GLY A 85 8.40 4.01 -3.20
N ARG A 86 8.51 4.48 -4.44
CA ARG A 86 9.34 5.63 -4.81
C ARG A 86 8.93 6.89 -4.04
N ILE A 87 7.63 7.16 -3.91
CA ILE A 87 7.15 8.29 -3.08
C ILE A 87 7.62 8.12 -1.63
N CYS A 88 7.43 6.94 -1.04
CA CYS A 88 7.88 6.67 0.32
C CYS A 88 9.39 6.91 0.49
N ASP A 89 10.19 6.46 -0.47
CA ASP A 89 11.65 6.61 -0.44
C ASP A 89 12.04 8.09 -0.52
N THR A 90 11.35 8.92 -1.32
CA THR A 90 11.60 10.37 -1.33
C THR A 90 11.37 11.01 0.05
N TYR A 91 10.34 10.59 0.80
CA TYR A 91 10.09 11.13 2.15
C TYR A 91 11.21 10.79 3.13
N VAL A 92 11.67 9.54 3.11
CA VAL A 92 12.76 9.07 3.99
C VAL A 92 14.08 9.75 3.62
N ASN A 93 14.40 9.81 2.32
CA ASN A 93 15.66 10.35 1.84
C ASN A 93 15.75 11.87 2.06
N ILE A 94 14.68 12.63 1.83
CA ILE A 94 14.67 14.08 2.12
C ILE A 94 14.94 14.32 3.60
N ARG A 95 14.25 13.60 4.50
CA ARG A 95 14.48 13.75 5.94
C ARG A 95 15.92 13.43 6.34
N LEU A 96 16.52 12.40 5.74
CA LEU A 96 17.92 12.05 5.97
C LEU A 96 18.86 13.16 5.49
N LEU A 97 18.62 13.70 4.29
CA LEU A 97 19.40 14.78 3.70
C LEU A 97 19.30 16.08 4.50
N GLU A 98 18.10 16.43 4.98
CA GLU A 98 17.90 17.58 5.87
C GLU A 98 18.65 17.43 7.20
N THR A 99 18.72 16.20 7.73
CA THR A 99 19.50 15.91 8.95
C THR A 99 21.00 16.11 8.68
N LEU A 100 21.51 15.56 7.58
CA LEU A 100 22.92 15.72 7.18
C LEU A 100 23.28 17.19 6.95
N ALA A 101 22.44 17.96 6.25
CA ALA A 101 22.70 19.38 6.00
C ALA A 101 22.72 20.22 7.29
N GLY A 102 21.99 19.79 8.33
CA GLY A 102 22.00 20.44 9.65
C GLY A 102 23.25 20.14 10.48
N GLU A 103 23.92 19.01 10.23
CA GLU A 103 25.12 18.58 10.94
C GLU A 103 26.41 19.09 10.27
N GLU A 104 26.36 19.42 8.98
CA GLU A 104 27.52 19.77 8.16
C GLU A 104 27.73 21.28 7.99
N GLN A 105 28.98 21.73 8.13
CA GLN A 105 29.36 23.15 7.94
C GLN A 105 29.87 23.44 6.52
N ASP A 106 30.01 22.43 5.67
CA ASP A 106 30.50 22.60 4.30
C ASP A 106 29.40 23.17 3.39
N GLY A 107 29.60 24.41 2.93
CA GLY A 107 28.66 25.11 2.07
C GLY A 107 28.50 24.49 0.67
N GLY A 108 29.52 23.79 0.16
CA GLY A 108 29.44 23.05 -1.09
C GLY A 108 28.57 21.81 -0.95
N LEU A 109 28.80 21.03 0.10
CA LEU A 109 27.99 19.85 0.43
C LEU A 109 26.52 20.22 0.66
N ASN A 110 26.25 21.28 1.42
CA ASN A 110 24.89 21.76 1.66
C ASN A 110 24.17 22.19 0.38
N ARG A 111 24.91 22.76 -0.59
CA ARG A 111 24.37 23.09 -1.91
C ARG A 111 24.00 21.84 -2.71
N GLU A 112 24.89 20.84 -2.76
CA GLU A 112 24.63 19.57 -3.45
C GLU A 112 23.44 18.82 -2.83
N ILE A 113 23.35 18.80 -1.49
CA ILE A 113 22.21 18.23 -0.77
C ILE A 113 20.91 18.93 -1.18
N SER A 114 20.89 20.27 -1.22
CA SER A 114 19.72 21.05 -1.61
C SER A 114 19.26 20.73 -3.03
N LEU A 115 20.20 20.62 -3.99
CA LEU A 115 19.89 20.24 -5.37
C LEU A 115 19.30 18.83 -5.45
N PHE A 116 19.81 17.90 -4.65
CA PHE A 116 19.31 16.53 -4.64
C PHE A 116 17.92 16.43 -3.99
N ILE A 117 17.64 17.22 -2.94
CA ILE A 117 16.29 17.33 -2.37
C ILE A 117 15.29 17.82 -3.42
N GLU A 118 15.62 18.87 -4.18
CA GLU A 118 14.75 19.37 -5.26
C GLU A 118 14.48 18.30 -6.33
N HIS A 119 15.50 17.54 -6.72
CA HIS A 119 15.32 16.40 -7.63
C HIS A 119 14.34 15.35 -7.07
N LEU A 120 14.43 15.01 -5.78
CA LEU A 120 13.51 14.07 -5.14
C LEU A 120 12.07 14.61 -5.08
N LEU A 121 11.91 15.92 -4.88
CA LEU A 121 10.60 16.57 -4.93
C LEU A 121 10.01 16.53 -6.35
N ASP A 122 10.82 16.72 -7.39
CA ASP A 122 10.40 16.56 -8.79
C ASP A 122 9.96 15.13 -9.12
N VAL A 123 10.73 14.14 -8.68
CA VAL A 123 10.36 12.72 -8.83
C VAL A 123 9.00 12.46 -8.18
N ARG A 124 8.78 12.97 -6.97
CA ARG A 124 7.49 12.83 -6.28
C ARG A 124 6.38 13.47 -7.10
N ARG A 125 6.50 14.75 -7.48
CA ARG A 125 5.51 15.47 -8.29
C ARG A 125 5.14 14.73 -9.58
N SER A 126 6.14 14.15 -10.27
CA SER A 126 5.91 13.38 -11.49
C SER A 126 5.07 12.12 -11.25
N ILE A 127 5.32 11.39 -10.15
CA ILE A 127 4.55 10.20 -9.81
C ILE A 127 3.13 10.59 -9.35
N GLU A 128 3.00 11.65 -8.56
CA GLU A 128 1.71 12.19 -8.14
C GLU A 128 0.83 12.56 -9.35
N ALA A 129 1.42 13.21 -10.36
CA ALA A 129 0.73 13.55 -11.60
C ALA A 129 0.27 12.31 -12.38
N LYS A 130 1.14 11.28 -12.48
CA LYS A 130 0.81 10.00 -13.11
C LYS A 130 -0.39 9.33 -12.42
N LEU A 131 -0.39 9.28 -11.09
CA LEU A 131 -1.43 8.61 -10.31
C LEU A 131 -2.74 9.40 -10.23
N SER A 132 -2.69 10.73 -10.38
CA SER A 132 -3.89 11.59 -10.39
C SER A 132 -4.60 11.62 -11.74
N ASN A 133 -3.95 11.17 -12.82
CA ASN A 133 -4.50 11.16 -14.17
C ASN A 133 -4.24 9.80 -14.85
N PRO A 134 -4.84 8.70 -14.35
CA PRO A 134 -4.70 7.39 -14.97
C PRO A 134 -5.33 7.44 -16.37
N ALA A 135 -4.53 7.09 -17.39
CA ALA A 135 -4.94 7.04 -18.79
C ALA A 135 -6.07 6.02 -19.03
#